data_AF-A0A7W8UVB5-F1
#
_entry.id   AF-A0A7W8UVB5-F1
#
_cell.length_a   1.000
_cell.length_b   1.000
_cell.length_c   1.000
_cell.angle_alpha   90.00
_cell.angle_beta   90.00
_cell.angle_gamma   90.00
#
_symmetry.space_group_name_H-M   'P 1'
#
loop_
_entity.id
_entity.type
_entity.pdbx_description
1 polymer ?
#
loop_
_entity_poly.entity_id
_entity_poly.type
_entity_poly.pdbx_seq_one_letter_code
_entity_poly.pdbx_strand_id
1 'polypeptide(L)'
;MMRLTKITVAVILSCGTSAAFADATCEASAKTRDDYLACTNADTKSMLSDAEKLYRNLHANAKGEALAELAKNHKLWEEKLQSDCKLFGMAFNDWKGGYMPDTDFQVAACRQDAAKQRLEFYEWLSCPDDMESSEHPECSTVKTILGRKK
;
A
#
# COMPACT_ATOMS: atom_id res chain seq x y z
N MET A 1 -47.60 -15.84 -2.36
CA MET A 1 -46.89 -15.14 -3.46
C MET A 1 -45.87 -14.19 -2.86
N MET A 2 -44.58 -14.58 -2.87
CA MET A 2 -43.46 -13.69 -2.50
C MET A 2 -43.28 -12.62 -3.58
N ARG A 3 -43.20 -11.35 -3.20
CA ARG A 3 -42.75 -10.27 -4.08
C ARG A 3 -41.68 -9.42 -3.39
N LEU A 4 -40.45 -9.71 -3.82
CA LEU A 4 -39.25 -8.87 -3.93
C LEU A 4 -39.06 -7.70 -2.95
N THR A 5 -38.18 -7.98 -2.00
CA THR A 5 -37.18 -7.11 -1.40
C THR A 5 -36.68 -6.01 -2.34
N LYS A 6 -36.85 -4.74 -1.94
CA LYS A 6 -36.09 -3.59 -2.43
C LYS A 6 -35.15 -3.14 -1.31
N ILE A 7 -33.98 -3.76 -1.24
CA ILE A 7 -32.88 -3.25 -0.42
C ILE A 7 -32.09 -2.31 -1.33
N THR A 8 -32.33 -1.02 -1.18
CA THR A 8 -31.53 0.03 -1.81
C THR A 8 -30.21 0.11 -1.03
N VAL A 9 -29.18 -0.58 -1.51
CA VAL A 9 -27.82 -0.47 -0.95
C VAL A 9 -27.26 0.88 -1.40
N ALA A 10 -27.38 1.89 -0.54
CA ALA A 10 -26.63 3.13 -0.68
C ALA A 10 -25.18 2.86 -0.24
N VAL A 11 -24.33 2.49 -1.19
CA VAL A 11 -22.88 2.52 -1.03
C VAL A 11 -22.47 3.99 -1.05
N ILE A 12 -22.46 4.62 0.12
CA ILE A 12 -21.85 5.95 0.26
C ILE A 12 -20.35 5.72 0.43
N LEU A 13 -19.61 6.22 -0.56
CA LEU A 13 -18.16 6.34 -0.60
C LEU A 13 -17.62 6.81 0.75
N SER A 14 -16.93 5.92 1.45
CA SER A 14 -15.88 6.33 2.38
C SER A 14 -14.68 6.76 1.54
N CYS A 15 -14.69 8.02 1.06
CA CYS A 15 -13.45 8.72 0.75
C CYS A 15 -12.74 8.96 2.09
N GLY A 16 -12.05 7.93 2.56
CA GLY A 16 -11.13 8.03 3.68
C GLY A 16 -10.04 9.00 3.27
N THR A 17 -10.07 10.18 3.87
CA THR A 17 -8.96 11.13 3.92
C THR A 17 -7.79 10.44 4.60
N SER A 18 -6.97 9.74 3.82
CA SER A 18 -5.61 9.48 4.23
C SER A 18 -4.75 10.26 3.25
N ALA A 19 -4.40 11.47 3.68
CA ALA A 19 -3.37 12.27 3.05
C ALA A 19 -2.11 11.39 3.01
N ALA A 20 -1.86 10.79 1.86
CA ALA A 20 -0.62 10.14 1.57
C ALA A 20 0.45 11.22 1.64
N PHE A 21 1.46 11.04 2.50
CA PHE A 21 2.73 11.72 2.35
C PHE A 21 3.46 11.10 1.15
N ALA A 22 2.87 11.27 -0.04
CA ALA A 22 3.62 11.37 -1.28
C ALA A 22 4.40 12.69 -1.23
N ASP A 23 5.50 12.80 -1.98
CA ASP A 23 6.00 14.12 -2.30
C ASP A 23 4.93 14.79 -3.18
N ALA A 24 3.95 15.42 -2.54
CA ALA A 24 2.78 16.03 -3.18
C ALA A 24 3.20 17.04 -4.26
N THR A 25 4.48 17.43 -4.29
CA THR A 25 5.09 18.27 -5.31
C THR A 25 5.30 17.54 -6.66
N CYS A 26 5.56 16.23 -6.68
CA CYS A 26 5.75 15.47 -7.93
C CYS A 26 4.43 15.37 -8.69
N GLU A 27 3.40 14.79 -8.08
CA GLU A 27 2.09 14.65 -8.74
C GLU A 27 1.46 16.02 -9.04
N ALA A 28 1.61 17.02 -8.17
CA ALA A 28 1.10 18.37 -8.43
C ALA A 28 1.83 19.10 -9.58
N SER A 29 3.05 18.67 -9.94
CA SER A 29 3.81 19.24 -11.05
C SER A 29 3.77 18.39 -12.33
N ALA A 30 3.13 17.22 -12.29
CA ALA A 30 2.95 16.36 -13.45
C ALA A 30 2.09 17.04 -14.52
N LYS A 31 2.57 17.04 -15.78
CA LYS A 31 1.87 17.69 -16.90
C LYS A 31 1.30 16.70 -17.90
N THR A 32 1.80 15.48 -17.89
CA THR A 32 1.39 14.40 -18.77
C THR A 32 0.94 13.17 -17.99
N ARG A 33 0.27 12.26 -18.70
CA ARG A 33 -0.09 10.93 -18.20
C ARG A 33 1.13 10.15 -17.73
N ASP A 34 2.21 10.21 -18.50
CA ASP A 34 3.46 9.50 -18.19
C ASP A 34 4.17 10.11 -16.98
N ASP A 35 4.13 11.44 -16.83
CA ASP A 35 4.68 12.11 -15.63
C ASP A 35 3.96 11.65 -14.36
N TYR A 36 2.62 11.57 -14.41
CA TYR A 36 1.83 11.10 -13.27
C TYR A 36 2.19 9.65 -12.91
N LEU A 37 2.21 8.75 -13.91
CA LEU A 37 2.61 7.37 -13.69
C LEU A 37 4.05 7.25 -13.16
N ALA A 38 4.97 8.11 -13.62
CA ALA A 38 6.33 8.14 -13.12
C ALA A 38 6.38 8.55 -11.64
N CYS A 39 5.64 9.58 -11.24
CA CYS A 39 5.52 10.01 -9.83
C CYS A 39 4.93 8.90 -8.96
N THR A 40 3.77 8.35 -9.33
CA THR A 40 3.11 7.28 -8.57
C THR A 40 4.01 6.04 -8.43
N ASN A 41 4.76 5.68 -9.47
CA ASN A 41 5.72 4.58 -9.42
C ASN A 41 6.93 4.89 -8.51
N ALA A 42 7.41 6.14 -8.50
CA ALA A 42 8.51 6.56 -7.63
C ALA A 42 8.08 6.52 -6.15
N ASP A 43 6.88 7.04 -5.84
CA ASP A 43 6.30 6.99 -4.50
C ASP A 43 6.10 5.55 -4.02
N THR A 44 5.54 4.69 -4.89
CA THR A 44 5.38 3.26 -4.61
C THR A 44 6.71 2.60 -4.25
N LYS A 45 7.78 2.86 -5.03
CA LYS A 45 9.12 2.33 -4.75
C LYS A 45 9.69 2.85 -3.43
N SER A 46 9.44 4.12 -3.12
CA SER A 46 9.86 4.74 -1.85
C SER A 46 9.18 4.04 -0.66
N MET A 47 7.85 3.86 -0.72
CA MET A 47 7.08 3.16 0.31
C MET A 47 7.57 1.72 0.51
N LEU A 48 7.80 0.98 -0.58
CA LEU A 48 8.32 -0.39 -0.51
C LEU A 48 9.73 -0.44 0.08
N SER A 49 10.60 0.52 -0.25
CA SER A 49 11.94 0.63 0.31
C SER A 49 11.91 0.87 1.82
N ASP A 50 11.02 1.74 2.28
CA ASP A 50 10.87 2.04 3.70
C ASP A 50 10.24 0.88 4.48
N ALA A 51 9.21 0.24 3.92
CA ALA A 51 8.64 -0.99 4.46
C ALA A 51 9.71 -2.08 4.63
N GLU A 52 10.60 -2.19 3.63
CA GLU A 52 11.70 -3.15 3.64
C GLU A 52 12.77 -2.82 4.71
N LYS A 53 13.07 -1.54 4.97
CA LYS A 53 13.95 -1.15 6.08
C LYS A 53 13.36 -1.55 7.42
N LEU A 54 12.07 -1.32 7.64
CA LEU A 54 11.37 -1.70 8.87
C LEU A 54 11.36 -3.22 9.04
N TYR A 55 11.01 -3.97 7.99
CA TYR A 55 11.09 -5.43 8.01
C TYR A 55 12.47 -5.93 8.40
N ARG A 56 13.54 -5.44 7.77
CA ARG A 56 14.91 -5.87 8.10
C ARG A 56 15.29 -5.57 9.55
N ASN A 57 14.83 -4.44 10.09
CA ASN A 57 15.04 -4.12 11.49
C ASN A 57 14.30 -5.10 12.41
N LEU A 58 13.01 -5.37 12.16
CA LEU A 58 12.23 -6.35 12.91
C LEU A 58 12.85 -7.75 12.83
N HIS A 59 13.26 -8.17 11.64
CA HIS A 59 13.89 -9.47 11.39
C HIS A 59 15.22 -9.63 12.13
N ALA A 60 16.04 -8.57 12.21
CA ALA A 60 17.30 -8.62 12.96
C ALA A 60 17.09 -8.80 14.48
N ASN A 61 15.92 -8.40 15.00
CA ASN A 61 15.61 -8.43 16.43
C ASN A 61 14.71 -9.60 16.85
N ALA A 62 13.97 -10.21 15.91
CA ALA A 62 13.10 -11.35 16.17
C ALA A 62 13.89 -12.67 16.32
N LYS A 63 13.33 -13.63 17.08
CA LYS A 63 13.93 -14.96 17.31
C LYS A 63 12.87 -16.05 17.32
N GLY A 64 13.29 -17.28 17.08
CA GLY A 64 12.44 -18.48 17.20
C GLY A 64 11.22 -18.42 16.28
N GLU A 65 10.06 -18.79 16.83
CA GLU A 65 8.79 -18.82 16.10
C GLU A 65 8.37 -17.46 15.55
N ALA A 66 8.59 -16.37 16.30
CA ALA A 66 8.27 -15.03 15.86
C ALA A 66 9.05 -14.62 14.59
N LEU A 67 10.32 -15.05 14.48
CA LEU A 67 11.12 -14.82 13.28
C LEU A 67 10.56 -15.60 12.07
N ALA A 68 10.14 -16.85 12.29
CA ALA A 68 9.57 -17.69 11.24
C ALA A 68 8.24 -17.12 10.71
N GLU A 69 7.36 -16.68 11.60
CA GLU A 69 6.09 -16.07 11.20
C GLU A 69 6.30 -14.69 10.53
N LEU A 70 7.26 -13.88 11.01
CA LEU A 70 7.61 -12.63 10.35
C LEU A 70 8.09 -12.84 8.90
N ALA A 71 8.94 -13.84 8.66
CA ALA A 71 9.42 -14.17 7.32
C ALA A 71 8.30 -14.68 6.40
N LYS A 72 7.38 -15.49 6.94
CA LYS A 72 6.20 -15.95 6.20
C LYS A 72 5.27 -14.80 5.84
N ASN A 73 4.99 -13.89 6.77
CA ASN A 73 4.20 -12.69 6.50
C ASN A 73 4.84 -11.81 5.42
N HIS A 74 6.17 -11.68 5.45
CA HIS A 74 6.91 -10.95 4.43
C HIS A 74 6.70 -11.52 3.02
N LYS A 75 6.78 -12.86 2.88
CA LYS A 75 6.51 -13.55 1.62
C LYS A 75 5.08 -13.32 1.12
N LEU A 76 4.09 -13.35 2.02
CA LEU A 76 2.68 -13.08 1.67
C LEU A 76 2.47 -11.66 1.16
N TRP A 77 3.19 -10.66 1.70
CA TRP A 77 3.15 -9.30 1.18
C TRP A 77 3.73 -9.20 -0.24
N GLU A 78 4.81 -9.92 -0.54
CA GLU A 78 5.36 -9.98 -1.91
C GLU A 78 4.37 -10.64 -2.88
N GLU A 79 3.76 -11.74 -2.47
CA GLU A 79 2.74 -12.43 -3.28
C GLU A 79 1.53 -11.52 -3.53
N LYS A 80 1.01 -10.83 -2.50
CA LYS A 80 -0.11 -9.88 -2.62
C LYS A 80 0.18 -8.75 -3.61
N LEU A 81 1.35 -8.13 -3.51
CA LEU A 81 1.78 -7.06 -4.43
C LEU A 81 1.83 -7.53 -5.89
N GLN A 82 2.21 -8.79 -6.12
CA GLN A 82 2.25 -9.37 -7.46
C GLN A 82 0.88 -9.83 -7.96
N SER A 83 0.05 -10.42 -7.10
CA SER A 83 -1.22 -11.04 -7.50
C SER A 83 -2.33 -10.02 -7.70
N ASP A 84 -2.55 -9.13 -6.74
CA ASP A 84 -3.75 -8.30 -6.70
C ASP A 84 -3.78 -7.34 -7.89
N CYS A 85 -2.65 -6.68 -8.16
CA CYS A 85 -2.55 -5.71 -9.23
C CYS A 85 -2.43 -6.35 -10.62
N LYS A 86 -1.98 -7.60 -10.70
CA LYS A 86 -1.98 -8.38 -11.95
C LYS A 86 -3.40 -8.70 -12.40
N LEU A 87 -4.33 -8.96 -11.47
CA LEU A 87 -5.74 -9.20 -11.80
C LEU A 87 -6.37 -8.00 -12.52
N PHE A 88 -6.06 -6.77 -12.11
CA PHE A 88 -6.52 -5.55 -12.81
C PHE A 88 -5.98 -5.47 -14.24
N GLY A 89 -4.67 -5.71 -14.43
CA GLY A 89 -4.06 -5.74 -15.76
C GLY A 89 -4.71 -6.77 -16.68
N MET A 90 -4.91 -7.99 -16.18
CA MET A 90 -5.56 -9.08 -16.93
C MET A 90 -7.01 -8.76 -17.29
N ALA A 91 -7.79 -8.25 -16.33
CA ALA A 91 -9.21 -7.97 -16.52
C ALA A 91 -9.47 -6.90 -17.59
N PHE A 92 -8.59 -5.89 -17.67
CA PHE A 92 -8.80 -4.76 -18.57
C PHE A 92 -8.06 -4.89 -19.90
N ASN A 93 -6.85 -5.45 -19.94
CA ASN A 93 -6.08 -5.57 -21.18
C ASN A 93 -6.20 -6.95 -21.83
N ASP A 94 -6.09 -8.03 -21.04
CA ASP A 94 -5.95 -9.38 -21.60
C ASP A 94 -7.30 -9.99 -21.97
N TRP A 95 -8.34 -9.77 -21.16
CA TRP A 95 -9.67 -10.33 -21.42
C TRP A 95 -10.42 -9.63 -22.55
N LYS A 96 -10.15 -8.34 -22.77
CA LYS A 96 -10.77 -7.55 -23.85
C LYS A 96 -9.96 -7.53 -25.15
N GLY A 97 -8.76 -8.12 -25.15
CA GLY A 97 -7.94 -8.29 -26.35
C GLY A 97 -7.32 -7.00 -26.90
N GLY A 98 -7.13 -5.98 -26.06
CA GLY A 98 -6.55 -4.70 -26.48
C GLY A 98 -6.06 -3.86 -25.30
N TYR A 99 -4.97 -3.13 -25.52
CA TYR A 99 -4.41 -2.21 -24.52
C TYR A 99 -5.37 -1.05 -24.24
N MET A 100 -5.71 -0.83 -22.96
CA MET A 100 -6.43 0.34 -22.51
C MET A 100 -5.49 1.20 -21.64
N PRO A 101 -5.17 2.45 -22.07
CA PRO A 101 -4.25 3.33 -21.32
C PRO A 101 -4.64 3.57 -19.86
N ASP A 102 -5.93 3.52 -19.53
CA ASP A 102 -6.42 3.71 -18.17
C ASP A 102 -6.08 2.52 -17.25
N THR A 103 -5.81 1.34 -17.82
CA THR A 103 -5.38 0.16 -17.05
C THR A 103 -4.06 0.41 -16.33
N ASP A 104 -3.12 1.13 -16.94
CA ASP A 104 -1.82 1.39 -16.31
C ASP A 104 -1.97 2.26 -15.06
N PHE A 105 -2.93 3.19 -15.06
CA PHE A 105 -3.27 4.00 -13.89
C PHE A 105 -3.93 3.17 -12.80
N GLN A 106 -4.84 2.26 -13.16
CA GLN A 106 -5.48 1.36 -12.20
C GLN A 106 -4.46 0.40 -11.58
N VAL A 107 -3.54 -0.13 -12.38
CA VAL A 107 -2.46 -1.01 -11.90
C VAL A 107 -1.48 -0.23 -11.02
N ALA A 108 -1.12 1.00 -11.39
CA ALA A 108 -0.24 1.85 -10.59
C ALA A 108 -0.88 2.22 -9.24
N ALA A 109 -2.14 2.64 -9.23
CA ALA A 109 -2.89 2.95 -8.01
C ALA A 109 -3.00 1.72 -7.09
N CYS A 110 -3.35 0.54 -7.64
CA CYS A 110 -3.38 -0.70 -6.87
C CYS A 110 -2.03 -1.00 -6.19
N ARG A 111 -0.92 -0.81 -6.91
CA ARG A 111 0.43 -1.07 -6.37
C ARG A 111 0.79 -0.07 -5.27
N GLN A 112 0.43 1.20 -5.45
CA GLN A 112 0.64 2.24 -4.45
C GLN A 112 -0.14 1.93 -3.17
N ASP A 113 -1.41 1.56 -3.28
CA ASP A 113 -2.25 1.18 -2.13
C ASP A 113 -1.68 -0.03 -1.40
N ALA A 114 -1.29 -1.08 -2.12
CA ALA A 114 -0.68 -2.26 -1.52
C ALA A 114 0.68 -1.95 -0.86
N ALA A 115 1.48 -1.07 -1.45
CA ALA A 115 2.75 -0.62 -0.86
C ALA A 115 2.52 0.18 0.42
N LYS A 116 1.51 1.06 0.43
CA LYS A 116 1.11 1.83 1.61
C LYS A 116 0.65 0.92 2.74
N GLN A 117 -0.24 -0.04 2.46
CA GLN A 117 -0.69 -1.02 3.47
C GLN A 117 0.49 -1.81 4.06
N ARG A 118 1.44 -2.24 3.22
CA ARG A 118 2.65 -2.95 3.67
C ARG A 118 3.52 -2.05 4.56
N LEU A 119 3.69 -0.79 4.20
CA LEU A 119 4.45 0.19 5.01
C LEU A 119 3.78 0.37 6.38
N GLU A 120 2.49 0.71 6.40
CA GLU A 120 1.70 0.93 7.63
C GLU A 120 1.76 -0.31 8.55
N PHE A 121 1.64 -1.52 7.97
CA PHE A 121 1.77 -2.76 8.71
C PHE A 121 3.11 -2.86 9.45
N TYR A 122 4.23 -2.57 8.79
CA TYR A 122 5.54 -2.63 9.44
C TYR A 122 5.82 -1.45 10.37
N GLU A 123 5.21 -0.30 10.14
CA GLU A 123 5.25 0.82 11.09
C GLU A 123 4.54 0.43 12.39
N TRP A 124 3.36 -0.18 12.32
CA TRP A 124 2.64 -0.71 13.49
C TRP A 124 3.43 -1.78 14.23
N LEU A 125 4.01 -2.76 13.53
CA LEU A 125 4.86 -3.77 14.18
C LEU A 125 6.10 -3.18 14.85
N SER A 126 6.58 -2.03 14.36
CA SER A 126 7.71 -1.31 14.96
C SER A 126 7.30 -0.40 16.12
N CYS A 127 5.99 -0.14 16.28
CA CYS A 127 5.39 0.72 17.31
C CYS A 127 4.16 0.03 17.94
N PRO A 128 4.31 -1.14 18.59
CA PRO A 128 3.15 -1.88 19.11
C PRO A 128 2.36 -1.10 20.17
N ASP A 129 3.02 -0.25 20.97
CA ASP A 129 2.36 0.56 22.02
C ASP A 129 1.41 1.64 21.43
N ASP A 130 1.64 2.06 20.18
CA ASP A 130 0.81 3.05 19.51
C ASP A 130 -0.50 2.43 19.01
N MET A 131 -0.55 1.10 18.79
CA MET A 131 -1.73 0.42 18.23
C MET A 131 -2.98 0.61 19.10
N GLU A 132 -2.80 0.77 20.40
CA GLU A 132 -3.89 0.97 21.35
C GLU A 132 -4.16 2.46 21.65
N SER A 133 -3.25 3.36 21.28
CA SER A 133 -3.23 4.74 21.79
C SER A 133 -3.25 5.84 20.72
N SER A 134 -3.14 5.49 19.43
CA SER A 134 -3.11 6.45 18.32
C SER A 134 -3.84 5.92 17.07
N GLU A 135 -4.29 6.85 16.21
CA GLU A 135 -4.81 6.51 14.87
C GLU A 135 -3.69 6.10 13.90
N HIS A 136 -2.43 6.51 14.19
CA HIS A 136 -1.24 6.24 13.37
C HIS A 136 0.00 5.94 14.23
N PRO A 137 0.93 5.09 13.76
CA PRO A 137 2.18 4.79 14.47
C PRO A 137 3.13 6.00 14.40
N GLU A 138 3.38 6.67 15.52
CA GLU A 138 4.20 7.89 15.59
C GLU A 138 5.50 7.72 16.39
N CYS A 139 5.76 6.50 16.88
CA CYS A 139 6.89 6.24 17.77
C CYS A 139 8.26 6.57 17.15
N SER A 140 9.21 6.92 18.03
CA SER A 140 10.55 7.35 17.65
C SER A 140 11.37 6.27 16.94
N THR A 141 11.00 4.99 17.12
CA THR A 141 11.61 3.83 16.47
C THR A 141 11.46 3.91 14.96
N VAL A 142 10.25 4.15 14.44
CA VAL A 142 10.00 4.29 12.98
C VAL A 142 10.82 5.43 12.40
N LYS A 143 10.77 6.62 13.02
CA LYS A 143 11.55 7.79 12.60
C LYS A 143 13.06 7.51 12.54
N THR A 144 13.56 6.73 13.51
CA THR A 144 14.97 6.34 13.57
C THR A 144 15.34 5.35 12.47
N ILE A 145 14.55 4.29 12.27
CA ILE A 145 14.83 3.26 11.25
C ILE A 145 14.78 3.85 9.84
N LEU A 146 13.82 4.73 9.59
CA LEU A 146 13.65 5.37 8.28
C LEU A 146 14.63 6.53 8.03
N GLY A 147 15.44 6.91 9.03
CA GLY A 147 16.39 8.02 8.91
C GLY A 147 15.72 9.40 8.80
N ARG A 148 14.47 9.53 9.29
CA ARG A 148 13.65 10.75 9.21
C ARG A 148 13.76 11.61 10.49
N LYS A 149 14.86 11.51 11.25
CA LYS A 149 15.08 12.36 12.43
C LYS A 149 15.17 13.82 11.98
N LYS A 150 14.33 14.68 12.57
CA LYS A 150 14.57 16.12 12.64
C LYS A 150 15.66 16.39 13.67
#